data_AF-B6W2L3-F1
#
_entry.id   AF-B6W2L3-F1
#
_cell.length_a   1.000
_cell.length_b   1.000
_cell.length_c   1.000
_cell.angle_alpha   90.00
_cell.angle_beta   90.00
_cell.angle_gamma   90.00
#
_symmetry.space_group_name_H-M   'P 1'
#
loop_
_entity.id
_entity.type
_entity.pdbx_description
1 polymer ?
#
loop_
_entity_poly.entity_id
_entity_poly.type
_entity_poly.pdbx_seq_one_letter_code
_entity_poly.pdbx_strand_id
1 'polypeptide(L)'
;MGIITGIFIIDIGMQCIQLSNQTTIFALNPKAANRINTIFMTTYFIGGSVGTFLAGTFWHWFGWQGVVGTGIALTACSFMINIFAKR
;
A
#
# COMPACT_ATOMS: atom_id res chain seq x y z
N MET A 1 12.31 4.16 -21.42
CA MET A 1 11.76 5.47 -20.98
C MET A 1 10.41 5.34 -20.27
N GLY A 2 9.41 4.61 -20.80
CA GLY A 2 8.09 4.49 -20.14
C GLY A 2 8.09 3.92 -18.70
N ILE A 3 8.96 2.95 -18.40
CA ILE A 3 9.07 2.35 -17.05
C ILE A 3 9.57 3.36 -16.01
N ILE A 4 10.53 4.21 -16.40
CA ILE A 4 11.09 5.25 -15.51
C ILE A 4 10.01 6.25 -15.13
N THR A 5 9.26 6.74 -16.12
CA THR A 5 8.13 7.66 -15.88
C THR A 5 7.06 7.01 -15.01
N GLY A 6 6.76 5.73 -15.23
CA GLY A 6 5.81 4.98 -14.40
C GLY A 6 6.24 4.86 -12.94
N ILE A 7 7.52 4.54 -12.70
CA ILE A 7 8.09 4.46 -11.34
C ILE A 7 8.02 5.83 -10.65
N PHE A 8 8.40 6.91 -11.35
CA PHE A 8 8.31 8.27 -10.81
C PHE A 8 6.89 8.65 -10.39
N ILE A 9 5.90 8.35 -11.23
CA ILE A 9 4.49 8.64 -10.93
C ILE A 9 4.02 7.84 -9.70
N ILE A 10 4.37 6.55 -9.62
CA ILE A 10 4.01 5.70 -8.49
C ILE A 10 4.66 6.21 -7.20
N ASP A 11 5.94 6.60 -7.24
CA ASP A 11 6.68 7.06 -6.07
C ASP A 11 6.11 8.38 -5.52
N ILE A 12 5.85 9.34 -6.41
CA ILE A 12 5.21 10.61 -6.04
C ILE A 12 3.81 10.37 -5.48
N GLY A 13 3.01 9.49 -6.10
CA GLY A 13 1.68 9.14 -5.61
C GLY A 13 1.74 8.52 -4.21
N MET A 14 2.68 7.60 -3.98
CA MET A 14 2.87 6.95 -2.68
C MET A 14 3.26 7.98 -1.61
N GLN A 15 4.19 8.88 -1.90
CA GLN A 15 4.58 9.96 -1.00
C GLN A 15 3.41 10.92 -0.72
N CYS A 16 2.63 11.31 -1.73
CA CYS A 16 1.44 12.15 -1.56
C CYS A 16 0.39 11.50 -0.64
N ILE A 17 0.11 10.20 -0.83
CA ILE A 17 -0.82 9.45 0.02
C ILE A 17 -0.32 9.43 1.47
N GLN A 18 0.98 9.15 1.66
CA GLN A 18 1.57 9.09 2.99
C GLN A 18 1.53 10.46 3.70
N LEU A 19 1.75 11.55 2.96
CA LEU A 19 1.67 12.92 3.47
C LEU A 19 0.22 13.33 3.80
N SER A 20 -0.74 12.98 2.94
CA SER A 20 -2.17 13.28 3.14
C SER A 20 -2.77 12.49 4.32
N ASN A 21 -2.38 11.22 4.46
CA ASN A 21 -2.78 10.39 5.60
C ASN A 21 -2.19 10.92 6.91
N GLN A 22 -0.91 11.29 6.94
CA GLN A 22 -0.30 11.89 8.13
C GLN A 22 -0.97 13.22 8.49
N THR A 23 -1.15 14.14 7.54
CA THR A 23 -1.76 15.46 7.80
C THR A 23 -3.20 15.35 8.30
N THR A 24 -4.02 14.46 7.73
CA THR A 24 -5.40 14.21 8.18
C THR A 24 -5.44 13.63 9.59
N ILE A 25 -4.54 12.68 9.90
CA ILE A 25 -4.43 12.05 11.22
C ILE A 25 -3.97 13.06 12.28
N PHE A 26 -2.96 13.88 11.97
CA PHE A 26 -2.45 14.92 12.87
C PHE A 26 -3.48 16.05 13.10
N ALA A 27 -4.35 16.33 12.12
CA ALA A 27 -5.42 17.31 12.26
C ALA A 27 -6.57 16.83 13.17
N LEU A 28 -6.81 15.52 13.27
CA LEU A 28 -7.96 14.98 14.02
C LEU A 28 -7.72 14.91 15.54
N ASN A 29 -6.50 14.64 15.99
CA ASN A 29 -6.20 14.59 17.43
C ASN A 29 -4.69 14.78 17.76
N PRO A 30 -4.22 16.02 17.97
CA PRO A 30 -2.82 16.30 18.30
C PRO A 30 -2.34 15.67 19.62
N LYS A 31 -3.25 15.22 20.50
CA LYS A 31 -2.93 14.66 21.82
C LYS A 31 -2.57 13.16 21.79
N ALA A 32 -2.94 12.43 20.73
CA ALA A 32 -2.70 10.98 20.60
C ALA A 32 -2.05 10.60 19.26
N ALA A 33 -1.50 11.57 18.53
CA ALA A 33 -0.92 11.38 17.20
C ALA A 33 0.16 10.29 17.16
N ASN A 34 0.96 10.14 18.22
CA ASN A 34 2.00 9.12 18.29
C ASN A 34 1.43 7.68 18.19
N ARG A 35 0.28 7.43 18.84
CA ARG A 35 -0.37 6.10 18.81
C ARG A 35 -0.94 5.77 17.43
N ILE A 36 -1.58 6.74 16.78
CA ILE A 36 -2.17 6.52 15.46
C ILE A 36 -1.06 6.34 14.42
N ASN A 37 0.03 7.09 14.51
CA ASN A 37 1.17 6.94 13.61
C ASN A 37 1.83 5.55 13.74
N THR A 38 1.98 5.04 14.97
CA THR A 38 2.46 3.67 15.19
C THR A 38 1.50 2.64 14.60
N ILE A 39 0.19 2.73 14.85
CA ILE A 39 -0.80 1.78 14.28
C ILE A 39 -0.78 1.83 12.75
N PHE A 40 -0.66 3.03 12.16
CA PHE A 40 -0.58 3.22 10.72
C PHE A 40 0.68 2.57 10.14
N MET A 41 1.86 2.87 10.70
CA MET A 41 3.12 2.28 10.25
C MET A 41 3.17 0.77 10.47
N THR A 42 2.65 0.25 11.58
CA THR A 42 2.56 -1.19 11.83
C THR A 42 1.66 -1.88 10.82
N THR A 43 0.49 -1.31 10.51
CA THR A 43 -0.43 -1.86 9.49
C THR A 43 0.21 -1.82 8.10
N TYR A 44 0.89 -0.72 7.77
CA TYR A 44 1.64 -0.59 6.52
C TYR A 44 2.74 -1.64 6.39
N PHE A 45 3.50 -1.87 7.46
CA PHE A 45 4.56 -2.87 7.49
C PHE A 45 4.00 -4.29 7.35
N ILE A 46 2.91 -4.62 8.06
CA ILE A 46 2.23 -5.91 7.95
C ILE A 46 1.77 -6.13 6.51
N GLY A 47 1.12 -5.14 5.90
CA GLY A 47 0.69 -5.20 4.50
C GLY A 47 1.86 -5.40 3.54
N GLY A 48 2.95 -4.65 3.72
CA GLY A 48 4.17 -4.77 2.92
C GLY A 48 4.85 -6.13 3.06
N SER A 49 4.96 -6.66 4.28
CA SER A 49 5.51 -8.01 4.54
C SER A 49 4.67 -9.11 3.89
N VAL A 50 3.33 -9.06 4.06
CA VAL A 50 2.42 -10.03 3.44
C VAL A 50 2.49 -9.94 1.91
N GLY A 51 2.49 -8.73 1.36
CA GLY A 51 2.61 -8.49 -0.08
C GLY A 51 3.94 -9.00 -0.64
N THR A 52 5.04 -8.82 0.07
CA THR A 52 6.38 -9.31 -0.33
C THR A 52 6.45 -10.84 -0.27
N PHE A 53 5.86 -11.45 0.78
CA PHE A 53 5.79 -12.90 0.90
C PHE A 53 4.97 -13.54 -0.24
N LEU A 54 3.82 -12.96 -0.57
CA LEU A 54 2.99 -13.38 -1.71
C LEU A 54 3.73 -13.16 -3.04
N ALA A 55 4.33 -11.99 -3.26
CA ALA A 55 5.09 -11.75 -4.49
C ALA A 55 6.27 -12.72 -4.64
N GLY A 56 7.01 -13.01 -3.56
CA GLY A 56 8.14 -13.94 -3.57
C GLY A 56 7.73 -15.39 -3.83
N THR A 57 6.62 -15.85 -3.24
CA THR A 57 6.08 -17.20 -3.47
C THR A 57 5.60 -17.37 -4.91
N PHE A 58 4.90 -16.37 -5.46
CA PHE A 58 4.43 -16.40 -6.84
C PHE A 58 5.54 -16.21 -7.88
N TRP A 59 6.62 -15.50 -7.54
CA TRP A 59 7.82 -15.42 -8.36
C TRP A 59 8.45 -16.81 -8.59
N HIS A 60 8.51 -17.64 -7.55
CA HIS A 60 9.15 -18.95 -7.65
C HIS A 60 8.42 -19.93 -8.59
N TRP A 61 7.09 -19.81 -8.71
CA TRP A 61 6.28 -20.72 -9.54
C TRP A 61 5.98 -20.19 -10.94
N PHE A 62 5.73 -18.88 -11.07
CA PHE A 62 5.25 -18.27 -12.33
C PHE A 62 6.15 -17.14 -12.85
N GLY A 63 7.29 -16.88 -12.18
CA GLY A 63 8.21 -15.81 -12.55
C GLY A 63 7.53 -14.43 -12.54
N TRP A 64 7.81 -13.63 -13.58
CA TRP A 64 7.33 -12.26 -13.70
C TRP A 64 5.79 -12.17 -13.74
N GLN A 65 5.12 -13.12 -14.40
CA GLN A 65 3.66 -13.12 -14.52
C GLN A 65 2.97 -13.38 -13.17
N GLY A 66 3.58 -14.23 -12.33
CA GLY A 66 3.09 -14.49 -10.99
C GLY A 66 3.05 -13.22 -10.14
N VAL A 67 4.12 -12.42 -10.21
CA VAL A 67 4.21 -11.17 -9.44
C VAL A 67 3.23 -10.11 -9.89
N VAL A 68 3.09 -9.93 -11.22
CA VAL A 68 2.07 -9.03 -11.77
C VAL A 68 0.66 -9.47 -11.36
N GLY A 69 0.37 -10.78 -11.42
CA GLY A 69 -0.90 -11.36 -10.98
C GLY A 69 -1.20 -11.10 -9.51
N THR A 70 -0.24 -11.33 -8.60
CA THR A 70 -0.40 -11.01 -7.17
C THR A 70 -0.61 -9.52 -6.92
N GLY A 71 0.07 -8.65 -7.68
CA GLY A 71 -0.11 -7.20 -7.57
C GLY A 71 -1.53 -6.77 -7.97
N ILE A 72 -2.06 -7.31 -9.07
CA ILE A 72 -3.43 -7.07 -9.51
C ILE A 72 -4.43 -7.62 -8.48
N ALA A 73 -4.22 -8.84 -7.97
CA ALA A 73 -5.10 -9.46 -6.98
C ALA A 73 -5.14 -8.67 -5.66
N LEU A 74 -3.99 -8.21 -5.16
CA LEU A 74 -3.91 -7.37 -3.97
C LEU A 74 -4.58 -6.02 -4.18
N THR A 75 -4.37 -5.40 -5.35
CA THR A 75 -5.02 -4.13 -5.70
C THR A 75 -6.54 -4.29 -5.83
N ALA A 76 -7.01 -5.38 -6.45
CA ALA A 76 -8.42 -5.71 -6.56
C ALA A 76 -9.04 -5.98 -5.18
N CYS A 77 -8.38 -6.74 -4.31
CA CYS A 77 -8.81 -6.93 -2.92
C CYS A 77 -8.91 -5.60 -2.17
N SER A 78 -7.91 -4.72 -2.28
CA SER A 78 -7.94 -3.39 -1.67
C SER A 78 -9.11 -2.54 -2.18
N PHE A 79 -9.34 -2.54 -3.49
CA PHE A 79 -10.48 -1.86 -4.11
C PHE A 79 -11.82 -2.42 -3.62
N MET A 80 -11.93 -3.75 -3.48
CA MET A 80 -13.13 -4.43 -3.01
C MET A 80 -13.43 -4.13 -1.54
N ILE A 81 -12.39 -4.10 -0.70
CA ILE A 81 -12.49 -3.67 0.71
C ILE A 81 -12.94 -2.21 0.78
N ASN A 82 -12.38 -1.33 -0.05
CA ASN A 82 -12.79 0.07 -0.10
C ASN A 82 -14.28 0.23 -0.45
N ILE A 83 -14.78 -0.58 -1.39
CA ILE A 83 -16.20 -0.59 -1.76
C ILE A 83 -17.09 -1.12 -0.64
N PHE A 84 -16.65 -2.14 0.10
CA PHE A 84 -17.39 -2.70 1.22
C PHE A 84 -17.39 -1.80 2.45
N ALA A 85 -16.28 -1.10 2.72
CA ALA A 85 -16.15 -0.18 3.84
C ALA A 85 -16.90 1.15 3.63
N LYS A 86 -17.30 1.45 2.38
CA LYS A 86 -18.11 2.63 2.05
C LYS A 86 -19.63 2.34 2.06
N ARG A 87 -20.05 1.14 2.45
CA ARG A 87 -21.45 0.80 2.74
C ARG A 87 -21.77 0.93 4.22
#